data_AF-A0A8D6PQA4-F1
#
_entry.id   AF-A0A8D6PQA4-F1
#
_cell.length_a   1.000
_cell.length_b   1.000
_cell.length_c   1.000
_cell.angle_alpha   90.00
_cell.angle_beta   90.00
_cell.angle_gamma   90.00
#
_symmetry.space_group_name_H-M   'P 1'
#
loop_
_entity.id
_entity.type
_entity.pdbx_description
1 polymer ?
#
loop_
_entity_poly.entity_id
_entity_poly.type
_entity_poly.pdbx_seq_one_letter_code
_entity_poly.pdbx_strand_id
1 'polypeptide(L)'
;MVKEELMEIMEALKYTSDNPEKVVHGIGPRIIVKENKIINIEKSEGIILDGKEEGDRLKVKMVVKKGYKFKEPIHMCFGITKENVSQIIDVEIVLEENSAISLMSHCSFLKGKGIKHIMNGVIKIGKNARFSYNEYHYHGMEGDILVKPTVKVEIDEGGIYTSNFTLTKGRIGTLDIYQEIDAKKDAIIDIMTRTYAIKDDVVKVDEIVKLNGENAKCIIKSRGAAMDNSKISLKLKIEGNAPYCKGHIDCAEITKGNAEVESIPILVVRDDRARITHEAAIGSVDKKQLETLMAKGLDEDEATEIIVKGMIGDL
;
A
#
# COMPACT_ATOMS: atom_id res chain seq x y z
N MET A 1 -16.41 12.99 -24.57
CA MET A 1 -16.58 12.02 -23.48
C MET A 1 -15.23 11.62 -22.89
N VAL A 2 -14.38 10.86 -23.59
CA VAL A 2 -13.06 10.40 -23.06
C VAL A 2 -12.16 11.55 -22.57
N LYS A 3 -12.13 12.69 -23.28
CA LYS A 3 -11.31 13.86 -22.88
C LYS A 3 -11.76 14.49 -21.55
N GLU A 4 -13.06 14.50 -21.27
CA GLU A 4 -13.62 15.06 -20.03
C GLU A 4 -13.39 14.12 -18.84
N GLU A 5 -13.56 12.82 -19.06
CA GLU A 5 -13.26 11.79 -18.06
C GLU A 5 -11.77 11.76 -17.68
N LEU A 6 -10.87 11.96 -18.65
CA LEU A 6 -9.44 12.09 -18.39
C LEU A 6 -9.09 13.35 -17.59
N MET A 7 -9.73 14.49 -17.86
CA MET A 7 -9.50 15.71 -17.08
C MET A 7 -9.92 15.54 -15.62
N GLU A 8 -11.05 14.89 -15.36
CA GLU A 8 -11.47 14.55 -14.00
C GLU A 8 -10.48 13.64 -13.28
N ILE A 9 -9.93 12.64 -13.97
CA ILE A 9 -8.89 11.77 -13.41
C ILE A 9 -7.59 12.53 -13.15
N MET A 10 -7.18 13.41 -14.07
CA MET A 10 -5.99 14.25 -13.86
C MET A 10 -6.13 15.12 -12.62
N GLU A 11 -7.32 15.65 -12.35
CA GLU A 11 -7.60 16.38 -11.12
C GLU A 11 -7.48 15.48 -9.89
N ALA A 12 -8.01 14.26 -9.96
CA ALA A 12 -7.91 13.28 -8.90
C ALA A 12 -6.45 12.85 -8.64
N LEU A 13 -5.63 12.74 -9.67
CA LEU A 13 -4.23 12.32 -9.58
C LEU A 13 -3.32 13.34 -8.90
N LYS A 14 -3.69 14.63 -8.84
CA LYS A 14 -2.91 15.67 -8.13
C LYS A 14 -2.70 15.35 -6.66
N TYR A 15 -3.58 14.53 -6.06
CA TYR A 15 -3.49 14.16 -4.65
C TYR A 15 -2.56 12.96 -4.40
N THR A 16 -2.30 12.15 -5.43
CA THR A 16 -1.58 10.87 -5.34
C THR A 16 -0.38 10.78 -6.28
N SER A 17 -0.07 11.85 -7.02
CA SER A 17 1.07 11.95 -7.92
C SER A 17 1.55 13.41 -8.02
N ASP A 18 2.86 13.62 -7.91
CA ASP A 18 3.48 14.93 -8.14
C ASP A 18 3.48 15.34 -9.62
N ASN A 19 3.23 14.38 -10.54
CA ASN A 19 3.17 14.64 -11.96
C ASN A 19 2.04 13.84 -12.63
N PRO A 20 0.78 14.30 -12.50
CA PRO A 20 -0.39 13.66 -13.12
C PRO A 20 -0.27 13.53 -14.64
N GLU A 21 0.36 14.50 -15.31
CA GLU A 21 0.62 14.48 -16.76
C GLU A 21 1.48 13.28 -17.15
N LYS A 22 2.52 12.96 -16.38
CA LYS A 22 3.36 11.77 -16.64
C LYS A 22 2.57 10.47 -16.44
N VAL A 23 1.64 10.42 -15.48
CA VAL A 23 0.80 9.24 -15.28
C VAL A 23 -0.11 9.01 -16.50
N VAL A 24 -0.81 10.06 -16.94
CA VAL A 24 -1.80 9.95 -18.02
C VAL A 24 -1.17 9.90 -19.41
N HIS A 25 -0.14 10.70 -19.65
CA HIS A 25 0.45 10.95 -20.97
C HIS A 25 1.94 10.59 -21.08
N GLY A 26 2.59 10.14 -20.01
CA GLY A 26 4.01 9.79 -20.00
C GLY A 26 4.33 8.53 -20.82
N ILE A 27 5.54 7.99 -20.66
CA ILE A 27 6.00 6.80 -21.38
C ILE A 27 5.80 5.57 -20.49
N GLY A 28 5.31 4.48 -21.08
CA GLY A 28 5.21 3.18 -20.41
C GLY A 28 3.78 2.63 -20.35
N PRO A 29 3.63 1.39 -19.84
CA PRO A 29 2.33 0.76 -19.71
C PRO A 29 1.49 1.44 -18.63
N ARG A 30 0.18 1.54 -18.84
CA ARG A 30 -0.74 2.05 -17.83
C ARG A 30 -2.14 1.48 -17.97
N ILE A 31 -2.88 1.50 -16.88
CA ILE A 31 -4.33 1.33 -16.87
C ILE A 31 -4.95 2.45 -16.03
N ILE A 32 -5.96 3.11 -16.61
CA ILE A 32 -6.67 4.20 -15.96
C ILE A 32 -8.13 3.82 -15.86
N VAL A 33 -8.64 3.85 -14.64
CA VAL A 33 -10.00 3.49 -14.27
C VAL A 33 -10.68 4.68 -13.61
N LYS A 34 -11.88 4.99 -14.07
CA LYS A 34 -12.79 5.97 -13.48
C LYS A 34 -14.07 5.26 -13.06
N GLU A 35 -14.38 5.30 -11.76
CA GLU A 35 -15.40 4.45 -11.15
C GLU A 35 -15.23 2.97 -11.56
N ASN A 36 -16.16 2.39 -12.33
CA ASN A 36 -16.08 1.00 -12.80
C ASN A 36 -15.74 0.88 -14.28
N LYS A 37 -15.18 1.94 -14.89
CA LYS A 37 -14.88 2.00 -16.31
C LYS A 37 -13.39 2.19 -16.55
N ILE A 38 -12.85 1.39 -17.44
CA ILE A 38 -11.49 1.48 -17.94
C ILE A 38 -11.49 2.53 -19.06
N ILE A 39 -10.92 3.69 -18.77
CA ILE A 39 -10.87 4.81 -19.74
C ILE A 39 -9.61 4.76 -20.61
N ASN A 40 -8.56 4.08 -20.15
CA ASN A 40 -7.33 3.90 -20.93
C ASN A 40 -6.59 2.63 -20.52
N ILE A 41 -6.07 1.90 -21.52
CA ILE A 41 -5.03 0.89 -21.34
C ILE A 41 -3.95 1.18 -22.37
N GLU A 42 -2.74 1.48 -21.90
CA GLU A 42 -1.55 1.59 -22.74
C GLU A 42 -0.66 0.37 -22.47
N LYS A 43 -0.24 -0.31 -23.53
CA LYS A 43 0.60 -1.50 -23.44
C LYS A 43 2.00 -1.17 -23.94
N SER A 44 2.95 -2.06 -23.68
CA SER A 44 4.28 -1.97 -24.28
C SER A 44 4.81 -3.37 -24.56
N GLU A 45 5.89 -3.45 -25.32
CA GLU A 45 6.57 -4.72 -25.51
C GLU A 45 7.01 -5.30 -24.15
N GLY A 46 6.86 -6.61 -23.98
CA GLY A 46 7.25 -7.30 -22.75
C GLY A 46 6.20 -7.38 -21.65
N ILE A 47 5.03 -6.74 -21.83
CA ILE A 47 3.92 -6.84 -20.88
C ILE A 47 2.61 -7.22 -21.58
N ILE A 48 1.85 -8.10 -20.94
CA ILE A 48 0.44 -8.33 -21.24
C ILE A 48 -0.33 -7.57 -20.17
N LEU A 49 -1.13 -6.59 -20.60
CA LEU A 49 -1.98 -5.82 -19.71
C LEU A 49 -3.39 -5.83 -20.28
N ASP A 50 -4.28 -6.55 -19.61
CA ASP A 50 -5.67 -6.72 -20.01
C ASP A 50 -6.59 -6.30 -18.88
N GLY A 51 -7.71 -5.69 -19.25
CA GLY A 51 -8.73 -5.24 -18.32
C GLY A 51 -10.11 -5.54 -18.88
N LYS A 52 -11.03 -5.98 -18.02
CA LYS A 52 -12.42 -6.27 -18.39
C LYS A 52 -13.38 -5.71 -17.35
N GLU A 53 -14.44 -5.08 -17.85
CA GLU A 53 -15.56 -4.56 -17.05
C GLU A 53 -16.70 -5.58 -17.04
N GLU A 54 -17.16 -5.98 -15.86
CA GLU A 54 -18.28 -6.89 -15.65
C GLU A 54 -19.21 -6.31 -14.56
N GLY A 55 -20.07 -5.37 -14.96
CA GLY A 55 -20.96 -4.67 -14.03
C GLY A 55 -20.19 -3.72 -13.11
N ASP A 56 -20.21 -4.00 -11.81
CA ASP A 56 -19.44 -3.28 -10.77
C ASP A 56 -18.05 -3.89 -10.51
N ARG A 57 -17.70 -4.94 -11.27
CA ARG A 57 -16.47 -5.70 -11.09
C ARG A 57 -15.48 -5.44 -12.23
N LEU A 58 -14.25 -5.14 -11.87
CA LEU A 58 -13.12 -4.94 -12.77
C LEU A 58 -12.17 -6.12 -12.65
N LYS A 59 -11.81 -6.73 -13.77
CA LYS A 59 -10.79 -7.79 -13.81
C LYS A 59 -9.57 -7.27 -14.53
N VAL A 60 -8.44 -7.21 -13.85
CA VAL A 60 -7.17 -6.74 -14.40
C VAL A 60 -6.16 -7.88 -14.36
N LYS A 61 -5.55 -8.17 -15.51
CA LYS A 61 -4.46 -9.14 -15.63
C LYS A 61 -3.21 -8.44 -16.16
N MET A 62 -2.12 -8.58 -15.43
CA MET A 62 -0.81 -8.07 -15.80
C MET A 62 0.19 -9.22 -15.81
N VAL A 63 0.85 -9.46 -16.94
CA VAL A 63 1.94 -10.44 -17.06
C VAL A 63 3.18 -9.76 -17.62
N VAL A 64 4.26 -9.73 -16.85
CA VAL A 64 5.57 -9.27 -17.30
C VAL A 64 6.37 -10.47 -17.81
N LYS A 65 6.74 -10.43 -19.08
CA LYS A 65 7.42 -11.54 -19.75
C LYS A 65 8.84 -11.77 -19.22
N LYS A 66 9.32 -12.99 -19.37
CA LYS A 66 10.62 -13.47 -18.90
C LYS A 66 11.74 -12.53 -19.37
N GLY A 67 12.58 -12.13 -18.41
CA GLY A 67 13.75 -11.27 -18.64
C GLY A 67 13.46 -9.81 -18.97
N TYR A 68 12.19 -9.39 -19.16
CA TYR A 68 11.88 -7.98 -19.41
C TYR A 68 12.04 -7.14 -18.15
N LYS A 69 12.71 -6.00 -18.29
CA LYS A 69 12.97 -5.06 -17.20
C LYS A 69 12.54 -3.67 -17.63
N PHE A 70 11.51 -3.14 -16.98
CA PHE A 70 11.00 -1.81 -17.28
C PHE A 70 11.81 -0.77 -16.50
N LYS A 71 12.32 0.25 -17.21
CA LYS A 71 13.00 1.39 -16.58
C LYS A 71 12.00 2.39 -16.02
N GLU A 72 10.94 2.67 -16.78
CA GLU A 72 9.85 3.53 -16.35
C GLU A 72 8.83 2.73 -15.55
N PRO A 73 8.17 3.35 -14.56
CA PRO A 73 7.10 2.71 -13.82
C PRO A 73 5.90 2.40 -14.72
N ILE A 74 5.22 1.31 -14.38
CA ILE A 74 3.88 1.00 -14.86
C ILE A 74 2.89 1.72 -13.95
N HIS A 75 1.86 2.33 -14.51
CA HIS A 75 0.85 3.05 -13.71
C HIS A 75 -0.49 2.33 -13.68
N MET A 76 -1.11 2.27 -12.51
CA MET A 76 -2.46 1.78 -12.32
C MET A 76 -3.23 2.84 -11.53
N CYS A 77 -4.26 3.43 -12.13
CA CYS A 77 -5.01 4.53 -11.54
C CYS A 77 -6.46 4.12 -11.32
N PHE A 78 -6.97 4.32 -10.09
CA PHE A 78 -8.36 4.16 -9.73
C PHE A 78 -8.89 5.48 -9.17
N GLY A 79 -9.58 6.25 -10.01
CA GLY A 79 -10.24 7.48 -9.59
C GLY A 79 -11.72 7.27 -9.36
N ILE A 80 -12.23 7.77 -8.24
CA ILE A 80 -13.66 7.83 -7.94
C ILE A 80 -14.04 9.29 -7.70
N THR A 81 -14.79 9.89 -8.62
CA THR A 81 -15.16 11.31 -8.56
C THR A 81 -16.58 11.54 -8.06
N LYS A 82 -17.38 10.47 -7.97
CA LYS A 82 -18.78 10.48 -7.52
C LYS A 82 -18.96 9.89 -6.12
N GLU A 83 -20.09 10.20 -5.50
CA GLU A 83 -20.53 9.58 -4.24
C GLU A 83 -21.24 8.25 -4.49
N ASN A 84 -21.35 7.42 -3.45
CA ASN A 84 -22.12 6.17 -3.47
C ASN A 84 -21.67 5.19 -4.56
N VAL A 85 -20.34 5.05 -4.73
CA VAL A 85 -19.73 4.15 -5.72
C VAL A 85 -19.18 2.91 -5.03
N SER A 86 -19.55 1.74 -5.55
CA SER A 86 -18.92 0.47 -5.22
C SER A 86 -18.05 0.03 -6.38
N GLN A 87 -16.76 -0.15 -6.12
CA GLN A 87 -15.74 -0.62 -7.05
C GLN A 87 -15.15 -1.92 -6.50
N ILE A 88 -15.36 -3.02 -7.24
CA ILE A 88 -14.82 -4.33 -6.90
C ILE A 88 -13.78 -4.68 -7.95
N ILE A 89 -12.57 -5.03 -7.53
CA ILE A 89 -11.45 -5.25 -8.44
C ILE A 89 -10.83 -6.62 -8.15
N ASP A 90 -10.69 -7.44 -9.18
CA ASP A 90 -9.83 -8.60 -9.15
C ASP A 90 -8.57 -8.31 -9.95
N VAL A 91 -7.41 -8.47 -9.32
CA VAL A 91 -6.11 -8.21 -9.93
C VAL A 91 -5.28 -9.49 -9.92
N GLU A 92 -4.81 -9.91 -11.09
CA GLU A 92 -3.80 -10.95 -11.24
C GLU A 92 -2.52 -10.33 -11.81
N ILE A 93 -1.44 -10.34 -11.04
CA ILE A 93 -0.11 -9.86 -11.47
C ILE A 93 0.85 -11.05 -11.49
N VAL A 94 1.49 -11.28 -12.63
CA VAL A 94 2.48 -12.34 -12.82
C VAL A 94 3.76 -11.74 -13.37
N LEU A 95 4.86 -11.90 -12.65
CA LEU A 95 6.20 -11.61 -13.12
C LEU A 95 6.89 -12.93 -13.47
N GLU A 96 7.25 -13.12 -14.73
CA GLU A 96 8.02 -14.28 -15.15
C GLU A 96 9.49 -14.16 -14.72
N GLU A 97 10.23 -15.26 -14.85
CA GLU A 97 11.62 -15.38 -14.42
C GLU A 97 12.50 -14.21 -14.89
N ASN A 98 13.37 -13.69 -14.00
CA ASN A 98 14.31 -12.60 -14.26
C ASN A 98 13.67 -11.28 -14.74
N SER A 99 12.35 -11.12 -14.67
CA SER A 99 11.67 -9.86 -15.01
C SER A 99 11.78 -8.84 -13.88
N ALA A 100 11.64 -7.55 -14.19
CA ALA A 100 11.66 -6.50 -13.17
C ALA A 100 10.74 -5.33 -13.53
N ILE A 101 9.88 -4.94 -12.60
CA ILE A 101 9.00 -3.77 -12.76
C ILE A 101 8.89 -2.95 -11.47
N SER A 102 8.55 -1.68 -11.66
CA SER A 102 7.95 -0.82 -10.63
C SER A 102 6.52 -0.52 -11.04
N LEU A 103 5.55 -0.83 -10.18
CA LEU A 103 4.14 -0.47 -10.35
C LEU A 103 3.78 0.65 -9.38
N MET A 104 3.14 1.69 -9.92
CA MET A 104 2.63 2.83 -9.17
C MET A 104 1.10 2.78 -9.20
N SER A 105 0.48 2.47 -8.06
CA SER A 105 -0.96 2.53 -7.85
C SER A 105 -1.35 3.92 -7.34
N HIS A 106 -2.35 4.53 -7.96
CA HIS A 106 -2.88 5.83 -7.59
C HIS A 106 -4.40 5.70 -7.34
N CYS A 107 -4.81 5.80 -6.09
CA CYS A 107 -6.21 5.64 -5.67
C CYS A 107 -6.74 6.96 -5.12
N SER A 108 -7.57 7.65 -5.90
CA SER A 108 -8.04 9.01 -5.54
C SER A 108 -9.56 9.07 -5.48
N PHE A 109 -10.11 9.27 -4.28
CA PHE A 109 -11.54 9.29 -4.00
C PHE A 109 -11.97 10.69 -3.57
N LEU A 110 -12.25 11.55 -4.55
CA LEU A 110 -12.38 13.00 -4.34
C LEU A 110 -13.49 13.39 -3.37
N LYS A 111 -14.67 12.77 -3.49
CA LYS A 111 -15.83 13.06 -2.63
C LYS A 111 -15.75 12.32 -1.28
N GLY A 112 -15.22 11.10 -1.30
CA GLY A 112 -15.02 10.30 -0.10
C GLY A 112 -16.29 9.93 0.68
N LYS A 113 -17.44 9.86 -0.01
CA LYS A 113 -18.74 9.59 0.61
C LYS A 113 -19.47 8.43 -0.05
N GLY A 114 -19.88 7.45 0.75
CA GLY A 114 -20.53 6.21 0.32
C GLY A 114 -19.63 5.33 -0.56
N ILE A 115 -18.31 5.34 -0.37
CA ILE A 115 -17.38 4.64 -1.26
C ILE A 115 -17.05 3.24 -0.74
N LYS A 116 -17.10 2.25 -1.61
CA LYS A 116 -16.55 0.90 -1.35
C LYS A 116 -15.52 0.58 -2.43
N HIS A 117 -14.29 0.32 -2.02
CA HIS A 117 -13.19 -0.09 -2.87
C HIS A 117 -12.66 -1.43 -2.34
N ILE A 118 -13.08 -2.52 -2.98
CA ILE A 118 -12.80 -3.88 -2.55
C ILE A 118 -11.91 -4.54 -3.59
N MET A 119 -10.73 -5.00 -3.18
CA MET A 119 -9.74 -5.56 -4.11
C MET A 119 -9.37 -6.98 -3.70
N ASN A 120 -9.37 -7.91 -4.66
CA ASN A 120 -8.85 -9.25 -4.50
C ASN A 120 -7.63 -9.41 -5.41
N GLY A 121 -6.45 -9.58 -4.82
CA GLY A 121 -5.18 -9.64 -5.53
C GLY A 121 -4.53 -11.02 -5.47
N VAL A 122 -4.04 -11.50 -6.61
CA VAL A 122 -3.10 -12.63 -6.69
C VAL A 122 -1.85 -12.16 -7.40
N ILE A 123 -0.72 -12.24 -6.71
CA ILE A 123 0.58 -11.79 -7.21
C ILE A 123 1.53 -12.99 -7.23
N LYS A 124 2.13 -13.27 -8.39
CA LYS A 124 3.13 -14.32 -8.57
C LYS A 124 4.44 -13.73 -9.06
N ILE A 125 5.50 -13.90 -8.28
CA ILE A 125 6.83 -13.38 -8.57
C ILE A 125 7.72 -14.57 -8.89
N GLY A 126 8.09 -14.71 -10.16
CA GLY A 126 8.93 -15.79 -10.67
C GLY A 126 10.38 -15.70 -10.17
N LYS A 127 11.15 -16.75 -10.47
CA LYS A 127 12.53 -16.87 -10.02
C LYS A 127 13.39 -15.67 -10.44
N ASN A 128 14.13 -15.10 -9.49
CA ASN A 128 14.94 -13.89 -9.64
C ASN A 128 14.19 -12.65 -10.15
N ALA A 129 12.85 -12.65 -10.19
CA ALA A 129 12.07 -11.50 -10.61
C ALA A 129 12.01 -10.44 -9.51
N ARG A 130 11.82 -9.17 -9.88
CA ARG A 130 11.77 -8.05 -8.93
C ARG A 130 10.51 -7.24 -9.12
N PHE A 131 9.70 -7.17 -8.08
CA PHE A 131 8.49 -6.38 -8.08
C PHE A 131 8.56 -5.28 -7.02
N SER A 132 8.58 -4.03 -7.44
CA SER A 132 8.31 -2.89 -6.57
C SER A 132 6.88 -2.42 -6.77
N TYR A 133 6.08 -2.44 -5.72
CA TYR A 133 4.71 -1.94 -5.70
C TYR A 133 4.63 -0.73 -4.77
N ASN A 134 4.23 0.42 -5.30
CA ASN A 134 4.04 1.64 -4.53
C ASN A 134 2.61 2.11 -4.74
N GLU A 135 1.90 2.36 -3.66
CA GLU A 135 0.49 2.69 -3.65
C GLU A 135 0.23 3.94 -2.83
N TYR A 136 -0.44 4.91 -3.46
CA TYR A 136 -0.77 6.21 -2.89
C TYR A 136 -2.27 6.42 -2.93
N HIS A 137 -2.83 6.71 -1.76
CA HIS A 137 -4.25 6.98 -1.62
C HIS A 137 -4.53 8.42 -1.20
N TYR A 138 -5.66 8.92 -1.69
CA TYR A 138 -6.31 10.11 -1.17
C TYR A 138 -7.80 9.86 -1.03
N HIS A 139 -8.32 10.10 0.17
CA HIS A 139 -9.71 9.89 0.52
C HIS A 139 -10.28 11.23 1.00
N GLY A 140 -11.25 11.81 0.30
CA GLY A 140 -11.85 13.11 0.69
C GLY A 140 -12.27 13.19 2.16
N MET A 141 -12.58 14.40 2.65
CA MET A 141 -12.67 14.67 4.10
C MET A 141 -13.92 14.14 4.82
N GLU A 142 -14.81 13.41 4.14
CA GLU A 142 -16.08 12.91 4.70
C GLU A 142 -15.89 11.67 5.59
N GLY A 143 -14.93 10.78 5.27
CA GLY A 143 -14.65 9.57 6.06
C GLY A 143 -15.63 8.40 5.85
N ASP A 144 -16.58 8.51 4.92
CA ASP A 144 -17.52 7.43 4.57
C ASP A 144 -16.98 6.60 3.39
N ILE A 145 -15.89 5.88 3.66
CA ILE A 145 -15.16 5.05 2.71
C ILE A 145 -14.80 3.70 3.35
N LEU A 146 -14.95 2.62 2.60
CA LEU A 146 -14.37 1.31 2.90
C LEU A 146 -13.32 0.96 1.84
N VAL A 147 -12.07 0.77 2.26
CA VAL A 147 -10.99 0.20 1.46
C VAL A 147 -10.63 -1.17 2.03
N LYS A 148 -10.80 -2.23 1.23
CA LYS A 148 -10.58 -3.60 1.67
C LYS A 148 -9.83 -4.44 0.62
N PRO A 149 -8.49 -4.37 0.59
CA PRO A 149 -7.68 -5.26 -0.23
C PRO A 149 -7.44 -6.60 0.48
N THR A 150 -7.56 -7.69 -0.26
CA THR A 150 -7.19 -9.05 0.13
C THR A 150 -6.21 -9.59 -0.89
N VAL A 151 -4.94 -9.73 -0.51
CA VAL A 151 -3.84 -10.03 -1.45
C VAL A 151 -3.12 -11.31 -1.04
N LYS A 152 -2.90 -12.20 -2.01
CA LYS A 152 -2.01 -13.36 -1.88
C LYS A 152 -0.80 -13.20 -2.78
N VAL A 153 0.39 -13.39 -2.22
CA VAL A 153 1.66 -13.25 -2.94
C VAL A 153 2.44 -14.55 -2.86
N GLU A 154 2.87 -15.08 -4.00
CA GLU A 154 3.79 -16.22 -4.10
C GLU A 154 5.11 -15.73 -4.70
N ILE A 155 6.22 -15.97 -3.99
CA ILE A 155 7.55 -15.52 -4.40
C ILE A 155 8.46 -16.72 -4.57
N ASP A 156 8.90 -16.94 -5.80
CA ASP A 156 9.80 -18.04 -6.17
C ASP A 156 11.26 -17.74 -5.81
N GLU A 157 12.15 -18.71 -6.06
CA GLU A 157 13.57 -18.63 -5.68
C GLU A 157 14.24 -17.31 -6.12
N GLY A 158 14.87 -16.60 -5.18
CA GLY A 158 15.58 -15.34 -5.45
C GLY A 158 14.68 -14.16 -5.86
N GLY A 159 13.35 -14.32 -5.81
CA GLY A 159 12.40 -13.25 -6.10
C GLY A 159 12.46 -12.13 -5.05
N ILE A 160 12.21 -10.89 -5.48
CA ILE A 160 12.20 -9.70 -4.62
C ILE A 160 10.84 -9.03 -4.72
N TYR A 161 10.24 -8.75 -3.56
CA TYR A 161 8.99 -8.02 -3.45
C TYR A 161 9.13 -6.84 -2.50
N THR A 162 8.83 -5.65 -2.99
CA THR A 162 8.75 -4.43 -2.19
C THR A 162 7.33 -3.89 -2.28
N SER A 163 6.70 -3.62 -1.14
CA SER A 163 5.36 -3.04 -1.06
C SER A 163 5.40 -1.77 -0.20
N ASN A 164 5.00 -0.64 -0.77
CA ASN A 164 4.86 0.62 -0.06
C ASN A 164 3.40 1.09 -0.17
N PHE A 165 2.68 1.11 0.94
CA PHE A 165 1.32 1.66 1.01
C PHE A 165 1.33 2.98 1.78
N THR A 166 0.71 4.02 1.20
CA THR A 166 0.59 5.34 1.82
C THR A 166 -0.84 5.86 1.73
N LEU A 167 -1.46 6.05 2.90
CA LEU A 167 -2.72 6.77 3.05
C LEU A 167 -2.58 7.75 4.22
N THR A 168 -2.00 8.90 3.91
CA THR A 168 -1.73 9.98 4.88
C THR A 168 -2.53 11.24 4.59
N LYS A 169 -3.19 11.31 3.43
CA LYS A 169 -3.93 12.47 2.95
C LYS A 169 -5.43 12.22 3.00
N GLY A 170 -6.13 13.10 3.68
CA GLY A 170 -7.58 13.05 3.83
C GLY A 170 -8.05 12.08 4.91
N ARG A 171 -9.35 11.73 4.92
CA ARG A 171 -9.95 10.86 5.95
C ARG A 171 -9.92 9.41 5.51
N ILE A 172 -9.33 8.53 6.30
CA ILE A 172 -9.22 7.11 5.94
C ILE A 172 -10.61 6.47 5.76
N GLY A 173 -11.55 6.76 6.66
CA GLY A 173 -12.78 6.00 6.82
C GLY A 173 -12.48 4.65 7.46
N THR A 174 -12.71 3.56 6.74
CA THR A 174 -12.33 2.20 7.13
C THR A 174 -11.33 1.61 6.16
N LEU A 175 -10.13 1.31 6.63
CA LEU A 175 -9.10 0.56 5.93
C LEU A 175 -8.97 -0.84 6.56
N ASP A 176 -9.12 -1.89 5.76
CA ASP A 176 -9.07 -3.30 6.19
C ASP A 176 -8.18 -4.10 5.23
N ILE A 177 -6.88 -4.07 5.47
CA ILE A 177 -5.86 -4.75 4.65
C ILE A 177 -5.68 -6.18 5.16
N TYR A 178 -5.79 -7.15 4.25
CA TYR A 178 -5.33 -8.51 4.46
C TYR A 178 -4.30 -8.89 3.41
N GLN A 179 -3.12 -9.32 3.83
CA GLN A 179 -2.09 -9.79 2.92
C GLN A 179 -1.39 -11.06 3.45
N GLU A 180 -1.23 -12.04 2.57
CA GLU A 180 -0.52 -13.28 2.86
C GLU A 180 0.55 -13.55 1.79
N ILE A 181 1.79 -13.75 2.24
CA ILE A 181 2.97 -13.91 1.38
C ILE A 181 3.64 -15.26 1.68
N ASP A 182 3.87 -16.04 0.64
CA ASP A 182 4.67 -17.27 0.67
C ASP A 182 6.00 -17.06 -0.07
N ALA A 183 7.11 -17.25 0.63
CA ALA A 183 8.44 -16.94 0.14
C ALA A 183 9.33 -18.19 0.07
N LYS A 184 9.81 -18.50 -1.13
CA LYS A 184 10.76 -19.59 -1.36
C LYS A 184 12.21 -19.15 -1.12
N LYS A 185 13.14 -20.03 -1.49
CA LYS A 185 14.57 -19.93 -1.19
C LYS A 185 15.14 -18.59 -1.69
N ASP A 186 15.98 -17.95 -0.88
CA ASP A 186 16.65 -16.67 -1.21
C ASP A 186 15.70 -15.50 -1.54
N ALA A 187 14.38 -15.63 -1.32
CA ALA A 187 13.42 -14.56 -1.58
C ALA A 187 13.59 -13.41 -0.57
N ILE A 188 13.34 -12.17 -1.03
CA ILE A 188 13.48 -10.95 -0.22
C ILE A 188 12.18 -10.16 -0.25
N ILE A 189 11.69 -9.79 0.93
CA ILE A 189 10.45 -9.04 1.13
C ILE A 189 10.73 -7.77 1.94
N ASP A 190 10.24 -6.63 1.47
CA ASP A 190 10.24 -5.35 2.19
C ASP A 190 8.85 -4.71 2.11
N ILE A 191 8.17 -4.59 3.25
CA ILE A 191 6.83 -3.98 3.35
C ILE A 191 6.94 -2.70 4.18
N MET A 192 6.26 -1.65 3.74
CA MET A 192 6.12 -0.39 4.45
C MET A 192 4.68 0.11 4.32
N THR A 193 4.02 0.27 5.46
CA THR A 193 2.65 0.80 5.54
C THR A 193 2.65 2.11 6.31
N ARG A 194 2.08 3.17 5.70
CA ARG A 194 1.95 4.49 6.31
C ARG A 194 0.50 4.95 6.36
N THR A 195 0.03 5.32 7.54
CA THR A 195 -1.37 5.74 7.75
C THR A 195 -1.49 6.93 8.68
N TYR A 196 -2.33 7.89 8.32
CA TYR A 196 -2.74 8.99 9.20
C TYR A 196 -4.26 8.92 9.44
N ALA A 197 -4.65 8.47 10.63
CA ALA A 197 -6.05 8.30 11.01
C ALA A 197 -6.49 9.45 11.92
N ILE A 198 -7.59 10.10 11.59
CA ILE A 198 -8.15 11.21 12.38
C ILE A 198 -9.67 11.03 12.59
N LYS A 199 -10.25 11.86 13.46
CA LYS A 199 -11.66 11.78 13.93
C LYS A 199 -12.07 10.37 14.34
N ASP A 200 -12.84 9.66 13.52
CA ASP A 200 -13.40 8.33 13.78
C ASP A 200 -12.91 7.27 12.78
N ASP A 201 -11.76 7.52 12.13
CA ASP A 201 -11.12 6.59 11.21
C ASP A 201 -10.76 5.26 11.88
N VAL A 202 -10.85 4.17 11.11
CA VAL A 202 -10.51 2.81 11.53
C VAL A 202 -9.53 2.19 10.54
N VAL A 203 -8.36 1.79 11.04
CA VAL A 203 -7.32 1.09 10.28
C VAL A 203 -7.13 -0.31 10.87
N LYS A 204 -7.18 -1.32 10.01
CA LYS A 204 -6.88 -2.71 10.33
C LYS A 204 -5.90 -3.24 9.28
N VAL A 205 -4.77 -3.75 9.74
CA VAL A 205 -3.72 -4.32 8.88
C VAL A 205 -3.41 -5.72 9.38
N ASP A 206 -3.73 -6.75 8.60
CA ASP A 206 -3.34 -8.15 8.84
C ASP A 206 -2.36 -8.59 7.76
N GLU A 207 -1.08 -8.66 8.10
CA GLU A 207 0.00 -9.03 7.19
C GLU A 207 0.72 -10.28 7.69
N ILE A 208 0.78 -11.30 6.84
CA ILE A 208 1.35 -12.60 7.16
C ILE A 208 2.42 -12.95 6.13
N VAL A 209 3.66 -13.14 6.59
CA VAL A 209 4.78 -13.57 5.73
C VAL A 209 5.30 -14.93 6.19
N LYS A 210 5.32 -15.89 5.26
CA LYS A 210 5.83 -17.25 5.46
C LYS A 210 7.16 -17.42 4.75
N LEU A 211 8.26 -17.47 5.50
CA LEU A 211 9.61 -17.71 5.01
C LEU A 211 9.86 -19.22 4.91
N ASN A 212 9.36 -19.83 3.83
CA ASN A 212 9.33 -21.28 3.60
C ASN A 212 10.55 -21.84 2.88
N GLY A 213 11.39 -20.99 2.30
CA GLY A 213 12.65 -21.41 1.68
C GLY A 213 13.88 -20.95 2.44
N GLU A 214 14.96 -21.72 2.32
CA GLU A 214 16.26 -21.40 2.93
C GLU A 214 16.71 -19.97 2.57
N ASN A 215 17.30 -19.26 3.53
CA ASN A 215 17.79 -17.88 3.40
C ASN A 215 16.74 -16.82 3.01
N ALA A 216 15.44 -17.13 3.02
CA ALA A 216 14.41 -16.12 2.77
C ALA A 216 14.41 -15.01 3.84
N LYS A 217 14.17 -13.77 3.41
CA LYS A 217 14.27 -12.58 4.27
C LYS A 217 13.04 -11.71 4.16
N CYS A 218 12.63 -11.13 5.29
CA CYS A 218 11.52 -10.18 5.33
C CYS A 218 11.79 -9.05 6.33
N ILE A 219 11.40 -7.85 5.95
CA ILE A 219 11.12 -6.76 6.88
C ILE A 219 9.69 -6.25 6.67
N ILE A 220 8.96 -6.06 7.76
CA ILE A 220 7.65 -5.41 7.79
C ILE A 220 7.80 -4.12 8.61
N LYS A 221 7.50 -2.97 7.99
CA LYS A 221 7.54 -1.66 8.64
C LYS A 221 6.15 -1.06 8.69
N SER A 222 5.74 -0.59 9.85
CA SER A 222 4.53 0.21 10.05
C SER A 222 4.90 1.57 10.60
N ARG A 223 4.34 2.64 10.03
CA ARG A 223 4.44 4.00 10.53
C ARG A 223 3.04 4.62 10.54
N GLY A 224 2.46 4.79 11.73
CA GLY A 224 1.07 5.22 11.88
C GLY A 224 0.89 6.39 12.83
N ALA A 225 -0.12 7.22 12.61
CA ALA A 225 -0.56 8.18 13.61
C ALA A 225 -2.08 8.15 13.75
N ALA A 226 -2.55 7.97 14.97
CA ALA A 226 -3.96 7.93 15.35
C ALA A 226 -4.29 9.17 16.19
N MET A 227 -5.20 10.00 15.69
CA MET A 227 -5.65 11.22 16.36
C MET A 227 -7.13 11.14 16.72
N ASP A 228 -7.58 12.07 17.56
CA ASP A 228 -8.99 12.24 17.96
C ASP A 228 -9.59 10.99 18.62
N ASN A 229 -10.50 10.27 17.95
CA ASN A 229 -11.14 9.03 18.41
C ASN A 229 -10.85 7.86 17.45
N SER A 230 -9.83 8.00 16.60
CA SER A 230 -9.50 7.01 15.58
C SER A 230 -8.87 5.75 16.19
N LYS A 231 -8.90 4.67 15.42
CA LYS A 231 -8.40 3.36 15.86
C LYS A 231 -7.48 2.74 14.82
N ILE A 232 -6.31 2.29 15.25
CA ILE A 232 -5.39 1.52 14.42
C ILE A 232 -5.12 0.18 15.10
N SER A 233 -5.34 -0.93 14.39
CA SER A 233 -5.00 -2.29 14.83
C SER A 233 -4.09 -2.95 13.81
N LEU A 234 -2.89 -3.32 14.25
CA LEU A 234 -1.82 -3.89 13.43
C LEU A 234 -1.58 -5.33 13.87
N LYS A 235 -1.91 -6.29 13.03
CA LYS A 235 -1.64 -7.72 13.26
C LYS A 235 -0.61 -8.19 12.25
N LEU A 236 0.65 -8.21 12.68
CA LEU A 236 1.80 -8.46 11.82
C LEU A 236 2.45 -9.77 12.20
N LYS A 237 2.59 -10.68 11.22
CA LYS A 237 3.05 -12.04 11.45
C LYS A 237 4.18 -12.43 10.52
N ILE A 238 5.25 -12.99 11.08
CA ILE A 238 6.32 -13.66 10.33
C ILE A 238 6.48 -15.09 10.83
N GLU A 239 6.50 -16.03 9.89
CA GLU A 239 6.83 -17.45 10.13
C GLU A 239 8.18 -17.81 9.49
N GLY A 240 9.12 -18.28 10.29
CA GLY A 240 10.45 -18.73 9.88
C GLY A 240 10.48 -20.25 9.82
N ASN A 241 10.22 -20.81 8.64
CA ASN A 241 9.95 -22.23 8.45
C ASN A 241 11.12 -23.01 7.84
N ALA A 242 12.24 -22.34 7.53
CA ALA A 242 13.38 -22.92 6.82
C ALA A 242 14.72 -22.39 7.38
N PRO A 243 15.84 -23.08 7.09
CA PRO A 243 17.15 -22.67 7.57
C PRO A 243 17.53 -21.24 7.21
N TYR A 244 18.18 -20.57 8.14
CA TYR A 244 18.81 -19.26 7.93
C TYR A 244 17.84 -18.14 7.48
N CYS A 245 16.53 -18.36 7.60
CA CYS A 245 15.52 -17.33 7.40
C CYS A 245 15.73 -16.17 8.37
N LYS A 246 15.54 -14.94 7.89
CA LYS A 246 15.63 -13.73 8.72
C LYS A 246 14.41 -12.84 8.56
N GLY A 247 13.70 -12.58 9.65
CA GLY A 247 12.54 -11.69 9.68
C GLY A 247 12.73 -10.54 10.66
N HIS A 248 12.16 -9.38 10.36
CA HIS A 248 12.07 -8.26 11.31
C HIS A 248 10.75 -7.52 11.15
N ILE A 249 10.09 -7.20 12.27
CA ILE A 249 8.93 -6.30 12.31
C ILE A 249 9.35 -5.03 13.05
N ASP A 250 9.17 -3.87 12.43
CA ASP A 250 9.48 -2.55 12.97
C ASP A 250 8.21 -1.67 12.93
N CYS A 251 7.60 -1.46 14.09
CA CYS A 251 6.39 -0.64 14.24
C CYS A 251 6.71 0.68 14.95
N ALA A 252 6.24 1.80 14.42
CA ALA A 252 6.26 3.06 15.15
C ALA A 252 4.95 3.83 14.95
N GLU A 253 4.24 4.06 16.04
CA GLU A 253 2.91 4.64 16.02
C GLU A 253 2.75 5.75 17.06
N ILE A 254 2.14 6.85 16.63
CA ILE A 254 1.80 7.98 17.50
C ILE A 254 0.30 7.92 17.82
N THR A 255 -0.07 8.16 19.08
CA THR A 255 -1.46 8.36 19.50
C THR A 255 -1.63 9.72 20.19
N LYS A 256 -2.73 10.44 19.89
CA LYS A 256 -3.14 11.69 20.56
C LYS A 256 -4.66 11.72 20.74
N GLY A 257 -5.14 12.34 21.82
CA GLY A 257 -6.56 12.44 22.12
C GLY A 257 -7.11 11.16 22.77
N ASN A 258 -8.28 10.72 22.32
CA ASN A 258 -8.91 9.45 22.70
C ASN A 258 -8.58 8.31 21.72
N ALA A 259 -7.58 8.51 20.85
CA ALA A 259 -7.24 7.55 19.82
C ALA A 259 -6.62 6.27 20.41
N GLU A 260 -6.85 5.17 19.72
CA GLU A 260 -6.42 3.85 20.14
C GLU A 260 -5.47 3.24 19.11
N VAL A 261 -4.33 2.75 19.56
CA VAL A 261 -3.39 1.99 18.73
C VAL A 261 -3.13 0.64 19.40
N GLU A 262 -3.41 -0.42 18.67
CA GLU A 262 -3.16 -1.80 19.06
C GLU A 262 -2.16 -2.43 18.08
N SER A 263 -1.16 -3.13 18.60
CA SER A 263 -0.18 -3.87 17.80
C SER A 263 -0.03 -5.28 18.35
N ILE A 264 -0.24 -6.26 17.46
CA ILE A 264 -0.28 -7.70 17.73
C ILE A 264 0.79 -8.37 16.85
N PRO A 265 2.06 -8.36 17.29
CA PRO A 265 3.14 -9.06 16.59
C PRO A 265 3.06 -10.57 16.85
N ILE A 266 3.18 -11.37 15.79
CA ILE A 266 3.19 -12.84 15.88
C ILE A 266 4.44 -13.38 15.20
N LEU A 267 5.38 -13.88 16.00
CA LEU A 267 6.64 -14.44 15.51
C LEU A 267 6.62 -15.95 15.72
N VAL A 268 6.74 -16.72 14.64
CA VAL A 268 6.76 -18.18 14.71
C VAL A 268 8.06 -18.69 14.10
N VAL A 269 8.88 -19.39 14.87
CA VAL A 269 10.11 -20.02 14.39
C VAL A 269 9.92 -21.54 14.45
N ARG A 270 10.04 -22.22 13.30
CA ARG A 270 9.91 -23.68 13.18
C ARG A 270 11.20 -24.39 12.77
N ASP A 271 12.22 -23.64 12.33
CA ASP A 271 13.58 -24.14 12.10
C ASP A 271 14.54 -23.46 13.08
N ASP A 272 15.41 -24.24 13.74
CA ASP A 272 16.33 -23.80 14.78
C ASP A 272 17.45 -22.87 14.28
N ARG A 273 17.65 -22.79 12.96
CA ARG A 273 18.62 -21.89 12.32
C ARG A 273 17.99 -20.59 11.82
N ALA A 274 16.67 -20.41 11.95
CA ALA A 274 15.99 -19.18 11.59
C ALA A 274 16.02 -18.14 12.72
N ARG A 275 15.95 -16.86 12.37
CA ARG A 275 15.91 -15.76 13.34
C ARG A 275 14.87 -14.71 12.96
N ILE A 276 13.92 -14.44 13.84
CA ILE A 276 12.91 -13.39 13.65
C ILE A 276 12.97 -12.46 14.84
N THR A 277 12.94 -11.15 14.60
CA THR A 277 12.96 -10.11 15.64
C THR A 277 11.78 -9.17 15.49
N HIS A 278 11.46 -8.45 16.55
CA HIS A 278 10.43 -7.43 16.55
C HIS A 278 10.84 -6.26 17.43
N GLU A 279 10.55 -5.06 16.94
CA GLU A 279 10.64 -3.79 17.65
C GLU A 279 9.34 -3.00 17.44
N ALA A 280 8.84 -2.38 18.50
CA ALA A 280 7.66 -1.51 18.46
C ALA A 280 7.86 -0.29 19.35
N ALA A 281 7.47 0.87 18.83
CA ALA A 281 7.42 2.14 19.56
C ALA A 281 6.03 2.76 19.39
N ILE A 282 5.14 2.53 20.37
CA ILE A 282 3.78 3.06 20.37
C ILE A 282 3.64 4.00 21.55
N GLY A 283 3.24 5.26 21.30
CA GLY A 283 3.10 6.21 22.38
C GLY A 283 2.57 7.57 21.95
N SER A 284 2.51 8.47 22.91
CA SER A 284 2.23 9.88 22.64
C SER A 284 3.37 10.53 21.86
N VAL A 285 3.08 11.68 21.26
CA VAL A 285 4.09 12.58 20.67
C VAL A 285 5.24 12.83 21.66
N ASP A 286 6.49 12.80 21.19
CA ASP A 286 7.66 13.06 22.03
C ASP A 286 7.61 14.48 22.61
N LYS A 287 7.55 14.56 23.94
CA LYS A 287 7.38 15.82 24.66
C LYS A 287 8.52 16.81 24.41
N LYS A 288 9.76 16.34 24.27
CA LYS A 288 10.92 17.22 24.05
C LYS A 288 10.90 17.81 22.65
N GLN A 289 10.52 17.02 21.64
CA GLN A 289 10.31 17.51 20.28
C GLN A 289 9.18 18.55 20.25
N LEU A 290 8.06 18.25 20.93
CA LEU A 290 6.91 19.13 21.03
C LEU A 290 7.29 20.48 21.68
N GLU A 291 7.90 20.45 22.87
CA GLU A 291 8.36 21.66 23.58
C GLU A 291 9.37 22.47 22.76
N THR A 292 10.26 21.80 22.01
CA THR A 292 11.24 22.47 21.15
C THR A 292 10.58 23.23 20.00
N LEU A 293 9.56 22.65 19.38
CA LEU A 293 8.81 23.27 18.29
C LEU A 293 7.92 24.40 18.81
N MET A 294 7.28 24.22 19.96
CA MET A 294 6.49 25.27 20.61
C MET A 294 7.35 26.46 21.04
N ALA A 295 8.56 26.21 21.56
CA ALA A 295 9.52 27.26 21.88
C ALA A 295 10.00 28.06 20.64
N LYS A 296 9.83 27.49 19.44
CA LYS A 296 10.08 28.17 18.16
C LYS A 296 8.87 28.95 17.62
N GLY A 297 7.76 28.98 18.37
CA GLY A 297 6.58 29.79 18.08
C GLY A 297 5.41 29.05 17.44
N LEU A 298 5.47 27.72 17.33
CA LEU A 298 4.35 26.90 16.87
C LEU A 298 3.37 26.61 18.00
N ASP A 299 2.10 26.43 17.69
CA ASP A 299 1.18 25.84 18.65
C ASP A 299 1.36 24.31 18.77
N GLU A 300 0.64 23.69 19.70
CA GLU A 300 0.78 22.26 19.98
C GLU A 300 0.34 21.38 18.79
N ASP A 301 -0.69 21.79 18.07
CA ASP A 301 -1.24 21.02 16.96
C ASP A 301 -0.34 21.14 15.73
N GLU A 302 0.15 22.34 15.41
CA GLU A 302 1.16 22.58 14.39
C GLU A 302 2.44 21.80 14.67
N ALA A 303 2.92 21.81 15.92
CA ALA A 303 4.11 21.07 16.33
C ALA A 303 3.88 19.54 16.23
N THR A 304 2.70 19.06 16.64
CA THR A 304 2.30 17.65 16.50
C THR A 304 2.33 17.23 15.03
N GLU A 305 1.74 18.03 14.16
CA GLU A 305 1.65 17.76 12.73
C GLU A 305 3.04 17.65 12.09
N ILE A 306 3.99 18.53 12.45
CA ILE A 306 5.38 18.45 11.98
C ILE A 306 6.08 17.16 12.45
N ILE A 307 5.87 16.75 13.70
CA ILE A 307 6.49 15.53 14.24
C ILE A 307 5.94 14.30 13.51
N VAL A 308 4.61 14.25 13.34
CA VAL A 308 3.94 13.17 12.60
C VAL A 308 4.42 13.12 11.16
N LYS A 309 4.46 14.27 10.48
CA LYS A 309 4.96 14.41 9.10
C LYS A 309 6.40 13.90 8.96
N GLY A 310 7.27 14.18 9.94
CA GLY A 310 8.63 13.66 9.98
C GLY A 310 8.71 12.12 10.06
N MET A 311 7.69 11.47 10.65
CA MET A 311 7.62 10.01 10.81
C MET A 311 6.99 9.31 9.60
N ILE A 312 5.88 9.85 9.08
CA ILE A 312 5.06 9.16 8.06
C ILE A 312 5.14 9.79 6.67
N GLY A 313 5.90 10.88 6.48
CA GLY A 313 5.95 11.61 5.22
C GLY A 313 4.83 12.65 5.09
N ASP A 314 4.59 13.15 3.87
CA ASP A 314 3.64 14.23 3.63
C ASP A 314 2.19 13.87 4.05
N LEU A 315 1.56 14.82 4.75
CA LEU A 315 0.15 14.84 5.16
C LEU A 315 -0.73 15.57 4.13
#